data_AF-A0AAN7WFM3-F1
#
_entry.id   AF-A0AAN7WFM3-F1
#
_cell.length_a   1.000
_cell.length_b   1.000
_cell.length_c   1.000
_cell.angle_alpha   90.00
_cell.angle_beta   90.00
_cell.angle_gamma   90.00
#
_symmetry.space_group_name_H-M   'P 1'
#
loop_
_entity.id
_entity.type
_entity.pdbx_description
1 polymer ?
#
loop_
_entity_poly.entity_id
_entity_poly.type
_entity_poly.pdbx_seq_one_letter_code
_entity_poly.pdbx_strand_id
1 'polypeptide(L)'
;MLPPVDLQILAVNPKFDALYRDLRTTKLNEDATTQLDVKAKKEHDPLQEELRRTHLEEAKRDTIRTILQDLAYRDEALPDDLRELVALTAAMLGGEIAEEDKDLVSAELERFTEHIPRITAAISKRLEEDSNVLERLLADGESIPQANIPANVQQLKNNATKYRTQLAHSRLGLASDVQQLHNLYRQTMEASIRILEQTIHGSVARGTKAKADYLATVAEGMSKKLSVQHGQLLQQVYSSEMQDALKARASAMQDESVALRRKIRDAEEKLGQYRSGKGLQSMAKEYAEIVKESEKVREDIARLEQR
;
A
#
# COMPACT_ATOMS: atom_id res chain seq x y z
N MET A 1 23.12 1.76 -23.15
CA MET A 1 21.80 1.46 -23.74
C MET A 1 20.87 2.65 -23.66
N LEU A 2 20.21 3.00 -24.77
CA LEU A 2 19.17 4.02 -24.79
C LEU A 2 17.93 3.51 -24.02
N PRO A 3 17.27 4.36 -23.20
CA PRO A 3 16.09 3.96 -22.46
C PRO A 3 14.92 3.64 -23.40
N PRO A 4 14.09 2.63 -23.09
CA PRO A 4 12.92 2.32 -23.89
C PRO A 4 11.97 3.51 -23.93
N VAL A 5 11.56 3.92 -25.14
CA VAL A 5 10.59 4.98 -25.35
C VAL A 5 9.19 4.36 -25.52
N ASP A 6 8.17 5.04 -25.02
CA ASP A 6 6.77 4.61 -25.16
C ASP A 6 6.39 4.44 -26.64
N LEU A 7 5.75 3.31 -26.96
CA LEU A 7 5.28 2.96 -28.30
C LEU A 7 4.30 4.01 -28.84
N GLN A 8 3.53 4.68 -27.98
CA GLN A 8 2.63 5.76 -28.40
C GLN A 8 3.40 6.98 -28.91
N ILE A 9 4.52 7.34 -28.26
CA ILE A 9 5.36 8.47 -28.66
C ILE A 9 6.06 8.18 -29.99
N LEU A 10 6.50 6.93 -30.19
CA LEU A 10 7.08 6.46 -31.44
C LEU A 10 6.07 6.48 -32.59
N ALA A 11 4.82 6.06 -32.33
CA ALA A 11 3.74 6.10 -33.31
C ALA A 11 3.34 7.54 -33.71
N VAL A 12 3.35 8.48 -32.76
CA VAL A 12 3.05 9.89 -33.02
C VAL A 12 4.19 10.59 -33.77
N ASN A 13 5.43 10.12 -33.62
CA ASN A 13 6.62 10.75 -34.19
C ASN A 13 7.44 9.77 -35.06
N PRO A 14 7.03 9.52 -36.32
CA PRO A 14 7.66 8.51 -37.18
C PRO A 14 9.13 8.82 -37.52
N LYS A 15 9.51 10.10 -37.59
CA LYS A 15 10.91 10.52 -37.78
C LYS A 15 11.79 10.16 -36.58
N PHE A 16 11.24 10.27 -35.38
CA PHE A 16 11.93 9.92 -34.14
C PHE A 16 12.06 8.40 -34.00
N ASP A 17 11.03 7.64 -34.37
CA ASP A 17 11.11 6.17 -34.41
C ASP A 17 12.19 5.68 -35.40
N ALA A 18 12.26 6.27 -36.59
CA ALA A 18 13.32 5.96 -37.56
C ALA A 18 14.73 6.23 -36.99
N LEU A 19 14.93 7.38 -36.34
CA LEU A 19 16.21 7.74 -35.71
C LEU A 19 16.53 6.81 -34.53
N TYR A 20 15.56 6.51 -33.67
CA TYR A 20 15.75 5.65 -32.50
C TYR A 20 16.12 4.22 -32.92
N ARG A 21 15.50 3.70 -33.99
CA ARG A 21 15.88 2.42 -34.59
C ARG A 21 17.28 2.46 -35.18
N ASP A 22 17.60 3.47 -36.00
CA ASP A 22 18.92 3.58 -36.65
C ASP A 22 20.05 3.69 -35.62
N LEU A 23 19.84 4.47 -34.55
CA LEU A 23 20.79 4.56 -33.44
C LEU A 23 20.99 3.22 -32.74
N ARG A 24 19.91 2.46 -32.53
CA ARG A 24 19.96 1.18 -31.81
C ARG A 24 20.51 0.03 -32.66
N THR A 25 20.30 0.03 -33.98
CA THR A 25 20.70 -1.08 -34.85
C THR A 25 22.01 -0.83 -35.58
N THR A 26 22.22 0.40 -36.06
CA THR A 26 23.26 0.70 -37.05
C THR A 26 24.42 1.51 -36.45
N LYS A 27 24.12 2.43 -35.52
CA LYS A 27 25.12 3.41 -35.07
C LYS A 27 25.74 3.10 -33.72
N LEU A 28 25.04 2.40 -32.83
CA LEU A 28 25.52 2.14 -31.47
C LEU A 28 25.56 0.63 -31.18
N ASN A 29 26.59 0.20 -30.45
CA ASN A 29 26.69 -1.10 -29.83
C ASN A 29 25.78 -1.16 -28.57
N GLU A 30 25.59 -2.34 -28.01
CA GLU A 30 24.77 -2.53 -26.79
C GLU A 30 25.26 -1.71 -25.59
N ASP A 31 26.57 -1.49 -25.49
CA ASP A 31 27.21 -0.64 -24.48
C ASP A 31 27.10 0.87 -24.77
N ALA A 32 26.40 1.27 -25.83
CA ALA A 32 26.26 2.62 -26.35
C ALA A 32 27.54 3.25 -26.92
N THR A 33 28.56 2.44 -27.22
CA THR A 33 29.70 2.89 -28.04
C THR A 33 29.32 2.93 -29.51
N THR A 34 30.02 3.72 -30.33
CA THR A 34 29.73 3.82 -31.77
C THR A 34 30.13 2.54 -32.50
N GLN A 35 29.24 2.02 -33.34
CA GLN A 35 29.57 0.96 -34.29
C GLN A 35 30.51 1.55 -35.35
N LEU A 36 31.75 1.09 -35.34
CA LEU A 36 32.74 1.43 -36.36
C LEU A 36 32.41 0.72 -37.67
N ASP A 37 32.47 1.46 -38.78
CA ASP A 37 32.36 0.91 -40.13
C ASP A 37 33.49 -0.09 -40.42
N VAL A 38 33.25 -1.04 -41.33
CA VAL A 38 34.23 -2.09 -41.69
C VAL A 38 35.58 -1.51 -42.13
N LYS A 39 35.58 -0.37 -42.81
CA LYS A 39 36.81 0.34 -43.21
C LYS A 39 37.53 0.96 -42.02
N ALA A 40 36.79 1.63 -41.13
CA ALA A 40 37.35 2.24 -39.92
C ALA A 40 37.89 1.18 -38.94
N LYS A 41 37.22 0.02 -38.83
CA LYS A 41 37.74 -1.13 -38.06
C LYS A 41 39.08 -1.62 -38.60
N LYS A 42 39.22 -1.75 -39.92
CA LYS A 42 40.46 -2.21 -40.55
C LYS A 42 41.66 -1.28 -40.29
N GLU A 43 41.42 0.01 -40.12
CA GLU A 43 42.45 0.99 -39.74
C GLU A 43 42.70 1.01 -38.22
N HIS A 44 41.66 0.77 -37.42
CA HIS A 44 41.74 0.80 -35.96
C HIS A 44 42.40 -0.46 -35.37
N ASP A 45 42.14 -1.64 -35.92
CA ASP A 45 42.68 -2.92 -35.44
C ASP A 45 44.23 -2.94 -35.36
N PRO A 46 45.00 -2.53 -36.41
CA PRO A 46 46.46 -2.52 -36.31
C PRO A 46 46.97 -1.47 -35.30
N LEU A 47 46.31 -0.31 -35.22
CA LEU A 47 46.65 0.73 -34.25
C LEU A 47 46.38 0.26 -32.81
N GLN A 48 45.32 -0.50 -32.60
CA GLN A 48 44.97 -1.08 -31.32
C GLN A 48 45.97 -2.16 -30.89
N GLU A 49 46.46 -2.99 -31.82
CA GLU A 49 47.55 -3.93 -31.53
C GLU A 49 48.87 -3.22 -31.24
N GLU A 50 49.20 -2.15 -31.98
CA GLU A 50 50.38 -1.35 -31.70
C GLU A 50 50.30 -0.70 -30.32
N LEU A 51 49.15 -0.11 -29.98
CA LEU A 51 48.87 0.47 -28.66
C LEU A 51 48.92 -0.59 -27.55
N ARG A 52 48.40 -1.81 -27.80
CA ARG A 52 48.49 -2.92 -26.85
C ARG A 52 49.95 -3.31 -26.62
N ARG A 53 50.76 -3.34 -27.68
CA ARG A 53 52.19 -3.62 -27.60
C ARG A 53 52.92 -2.55 -26.81
N THR A 54 52.71 -1.27 -27.10
CA THR A 54 53.38 -0.17 -26.38
C THR A 54 53.01 -0.15 -24.92
N HIS A 55 51.72 -0.31 -24.57
CA HIS A 55 51.29 -0.40 -23.18
C HIS A 55 51.85 -1.62 -22.46
N LEU A 56 52.00 -2.76 -23.14
CA LEU A 56 52.60 -3.94 -22.54
C LEU A 56 54.09 -3.72 -22.25
N GLU A 57 54.81 -3.05 -23.14
CA GLU A 57 56.21 -2.68 -22.91
C GLU A 57 56.36 -1.63 -21.81
N GLU A 58 55.48 -0.63 -21.76
CA GLU A 58 55.43 0.37 -20.70
C GLU A 58 55.13 -0.27 -19.34
N ALA A 59 54.11 -1.13 -19.25
CA ALA A 59 53.75 -1.84 -18.03
C ALA A 59 54.88 -2.75 -17.53
N LYS A 60 55.61 -3.43 -18.43
CA LYS A 60 56.80 -4.21 -18.05
C LYS A 60 57.87 -3.33 -17.44
N ARG A 61 58.17 -2.19 -18.07
CA ARG A 61 59.17 -1.23 -17.56
C ARG A 61 58.76 -0.67 -16.21
N ASP A 62 57.50 -0.28 -16.05
CA ASP A 62 56.97 0.24 -14.79
C ASP A 62 56.99 -0.81 -13.67
N THR A 63 56.68 -2.07 -13.99
CA THR A 63 56.75 -3.18 -13.03
C THR A 63 58.19 -3.38 -12.56
N ILE A 64 59.14 -3.44 -13.49
CA ILE A 64 60.57 -3.57 -13.17
C ILE A 64 61.04 -2.36 -12.35
N ARG A 65 60.69 -1.13 -12.76
CA ARG A 65 61.03 0.10 -12.03
C ARG A 65 60.52 0.05 -10.59
N THR A 66 59.26 -0.32 -10.39
CA THR A 66 58.65 -0.37 -9.06
C THR A 66 59.35 -1.40 -8.18
N ILE A 67 59.67 -2.58 -8.71
CA ILE A 67 60.40 -3.61 -7.97
C ILE A 67 61.83 -3.15 -7.65
N LEU A 68 62.52 -2.50 -8.58
CA LEU A 68 63.86 -1.94 -8.34
C LEU A 68 63.84 -0.84 -7.27
N GLN A 69 62.85 0.04 -7.28
CA GLN A 69 62.67 1.06 -6.23
C GLN A 69 62.40 0.43 -4.86
N ASP A 70 61.53 -0.59 -4.81
CA ASP A 70 61.27 -1.32 -3.57
C ASP A 70 62.53 -2.04 -3.05
N LEU A 71 63.33 -2.65 -3.94
CA LEU A 71 64.61 -3.28 -3.61
C LEU A 71 65.68 -2.27 -3.15
N ALA A 72 65.65 -1.04 -3.67
CA ALA A 72 66.57 0.03 -3.27
C ALA A 72 66.25 0.62 -1.90
N TYR A 73 64.97 0.83 -1.59
CA TYR A 73 64.54 1.64 -0.45
C TYR A 73 63.82 0.88 0.67
N ARG A 74 63.26 -0.31 0.41
CA ARG A 74 62.40 -1.03 1.35
C ARG A 74 62.93 -2.39 1.78
N ASP A 75 63.81 -3.00 0.98
CA ASP A 75 64.32 -4.35 1.23
C ASP A 75 65.82 -4.32 1.59
N GLU A 76 66.20 -5.09 2.62
CA GLU A 76 67.60 -5.30 3.02
C GLU A 76 68.24 -6.52 2.31
N ALA A 77 67.54 -7.13 1.36
CA ALA A 77 68.03 -8.29 0.60
C ALA A 77 69.33 -8.01 -0.19
N LEU A 78 69.66 -6.76 -0.47
CA LEU A 78 70.84 -6.33 -1.22
C LEU A 78 71.83 -5.56 -0.34
N PRO A 79 73.15 -5.80 -0.49
CA PRO A 79 74.19 -4.96 0.10
C PRO A 79 74.07 -3.49 -0.30
N ASP A 80 74.47 -2.59 0.60
CA ASP A 80 74.38 -1.13 0.46
C ASP A 80 74.92 -0.63 -0.90
N ASP A 81 76.09 -1.09 -1.32
CA ASP A 81 76.72 -0.74 -2.59
C ASP A 81 75.87 -1.11 -3.82
N LEU A 82 75.10 -2.20 -3.74
CA LEU A 82 74.21 -2.64 -4.83
C LEU A 82 72.86 -1.92 -4.78
N ARG A 83 72.42 -1.44 -3.61
CA ARG A 83 71.17 -0.66 -3.48
C ARG A 83 71.29 0.71 -4.13
N GLU A 84 72.42 1.40 -3.95
CA GLU A 84 72.67 2.70 -4.59
C GLU A 84 72.65 2.58 -6.12
N LEU A 85 73.26 1.52 -6.63
CA LEU A 85 73.33 1.21 -8.06
C LEU A 85 71.97 0.75 -8.63
N VAL A 86 71.16 0.03 -7.85
CA VAL A 86 69.76 -0.28 -8.18
C VAL A 86 68.87 0.97 -8.14
N ALA A 87 69.09 1.90 -7.20
CA ALA A 87 68.35 3.16 -7.12
C ALA A 87 68.63 4.06 -8.35
N LEU A 88 69.90 4.16 -8.74
CA LEU A 88 70.33 4.92 -9.90
C LEU A 88 69.75 4.37 -11.21
N THR A 89 69.77 3.04 -11.37
CA THR A 89 69.17 2.38 -12.55
C THR A 89 67.64 2.48 -12.58
N ALA A 90 66.98 2.48 -11.42
CA ALA A 90 65.54 2.74 -11.33
C ALA A 90 65.19 4.19 -11.75
N ALA A 91 65.99 5.18 -11.32
CA ALA A 91 65.85 6.57 -11.72
C ALA A 91 66.09 6.78 -13.23
N MET A 92 67.09 6.08 -13.80
CA MET A 92 67.30 6.02 -15.25
C MET A 92 66.11 5.44 -16.01
N LEU A 93 65.55 4.32 -15.51
CA LEU A 93 64.36 3.72 -16.12
C LEU A 93 63.15 4.65 -16.02
N GLY A 94 63.11 5.53 -15.01
CA GLY A 94 62.13 6.60 -14.81
C GLY A 94 62.25 7.80 -15.74
N GLY A 95 63.38 7.93 -16.46
CA GLY A 95 63.67 9.14 -17.21
C GLY A 95 63.99 10.34 -16.32
N GLU A 96 64.36 10.10 -15.06
CA GLU A 96 64.72 11.15 -14.09
C GLU A 96 66.14 11.69 -14.31
N ILE A 97 66.94 10.99 -15.13
CA ILE A 97 68.29 11.41 -15.55
C ILE A 97 68.20 12.00 -16.95
N ALA A 98 68.72 13.22 -17.12
CA ALA A 98 68.77 13.91 -18.41
C ALA A 98 69.65 13.14 -19.41
N GLU A 99 69.34 13.25 -20.71
CA GLU A 99 70.12 12.60 -21.79
C GLU A 99 71.61 12.98 -21.74
N GLU A 100 71.93 14.17 -21.23
CA GLU A 100 73.28 14.72 -21.10
C GLU A 100 74.11 14.04 -19.99
N ASP A 101 73.44 13.50 -18.97
CA ASP A 101 74.08 12.87 -17.82
C ASP A 101 74.23 11.34 -17.98
N LYS A 102 73.74 10.78 -19.10
CA LYS A 102 73.83 9.34 -19.37
C LYS A 102 75.27 8.85 -19.50
N ASP A 103 76.15 9.68 -20.04
CA ASP A 103 77.57 9.35 -20.17
C ASP A 103 78.27 9.26 -18.81
N LEU A 104 77.81 10.04 -17.82
CA LEU A 104 78.34 10.04 -16.45
C LEU A 104 77.95 8.78 -15.68
N VAL A 105 76.81 8.18 -16.00
CA VAL A 105 76.25 6.98 -15.33
C VAL A 105 76.66 5.66 -16.03
N SER A 106 77.40 5.77 -17.13
CA SER A 106 77.80 4.62 -17.95
C SER A 106 78.66 3.60 -17.20
N ALA A 107 79.55 4.06 -16.31
CA ALA A 107 80.42 3.19 -15.51
C ALA A 107 79.64 2.42 -14.43
N GLU A 108 78.62 3.05 -13.85
CA GLU A 108 77.71 2.43 -12.88
C GLU A 108 76.79 1.43 -13.56
N LEU A 109 76.38 1.67 -14.81
CA LEU A 109 75.65 0.69 -15.63
C LEU A 109 76.50 -0.54 -15.93
N GLU A 110 77.78 -0.38 -16.25
CA GLU A 110 78.69 -1.53 -16.44
C GLU A 110 78.80 -2.37 -15.16
N ARG A 111 78.99 -1.73 -14.00
CA ARG A 111 78.97 -2.42 -12.69
C ARG A 111 77.63 -3.08 -12.39
N PHE A 112 76.52 -2.50 -12.85
CA PHE A 112 75.20 -3.12 -12.74
C PHE A 112 75.12 -4.37 -13.59
N THR A 113 75.64 -4.35 -14.81
CA THR A 113 75.66 -5.51 -15.69
C THR A 113 76.46 -6.69 -15.12
N GLU A 114 77.55 -6.41 -14.38
CA GLU A 114 78.34 -7.43 -13.69
C GLU A 114 77.57 -8.12 -12.54
N HIS A 115 76.66 -7.40 -11.89
CA HIS A 115 75.89 -7.88 -10.75
C HIS A 115 74.45 -8.31 -11.07
N ILE A 116 74.08 -8.31 -12.37
CA ILE A 116 72.76 -8.74 -12.86
C ILE A 116 72.28 -10.04 -12.19
N PRO A 117 73.07 -11.13 -12.07
CA PRO A 117 72.54 -12.39 -11.55
C PRO A 117 71.97 -12.28 -10.12
N ARG A 118 72.60 -11.48 -9.25
CA ARG A 118 72.12 -11.26 -7.87
C ARG A 118 70.88 -10.38 -7.85
N ILE A 119 70.87 -9.32 -8.67
CA ILE A 119 69.74 -8.39 -8.76
C ILE A 119 68.52 -9.11 -9.36
N THR A 120 68.71 -9.90 -10.41
CA THR A 120 67.66 -10.73 -11.01
C THR A 120 67.12 -11.76 -10.01
N ALA A 121 67.97 -12.42 -9.21
CA ALA A 121 67.50 -13.33 -8.17
C ALA A 121 66.61 -12.63 -7.11
N ALA A 122 66.97 -11.41 -6.70
CA ALA A 122 66.18 -10.61 -5.77
C ALA A 122 64.84 -10.16 -6.40
N ILE A 123 64.85 -9.71 -7.66
CA ILE A 123 63.64 -9.37 -8.42
C ILE A 123 62.72 -10.59 -8.56
N SER A 124 63.27 -11.75 -8.94
CA SER A 124 62.50 -12.99 -9.08
C SER A 124 61.86 -13.40 -7.77
N LYS A 125 62.59 -13.36 -6.66
CA LYS A 125 62.05 -13.65 -5.32
C LYS A 125 60.88 -12.72 -4.97
N ARG A 126 61.03 -11.42 -5.23
CA ARG A 126 59.95 -10.46 -4.95
C ARG A 126 58.74 -10.67 -5.86
N LEU A 127 58.96 -11.00 -7.14
CA LEU A 127 57.88 -11.33 -8.07
C LEU A 127 57.12 -12.60 -7.63
N GLU A 128 57.83 -13.59 -7.09
CA GLU A 128 57.21 -14.78 -6.49
C GLU A 128 56.36 -14.42 -5.25
N GLU A 129 56.86 -13.53 -4.38
CA GLU A 129 56.11 -13.02 -3.23
C GLU A 129 54.83 -12.28 -3.66
N ASP A 130 54.93 -11.36 -4.63
CA ASP A 130 53.78 -10.63 -5.16
C ASP A 130 52.78 -11.58 -5.85
N SER A 131 53.27 -12.59 -6.59
CA SER A 131 52.43 -13.64 -7.18
C SER A 131 51.69 -14.43 -6.09
N ASN A 132 52.35 -14.80 -4.99
CA ASN A 132 51.71 -15.49 -3.87
C ASN A 132 50.64 -14.63 -3.19
N VAL A 133 50.82 -13.30 -3.12
CA VAL A 133 49.80 -12.38 -2.62
C VAL A 133 48.59 -12.35 -3.55
N LEU A 134 48.83 -12.27 -4.87
CA LEU A 134 47.76 -12.32 -5.87
C LEU A 134 46.98 -13.64 -5.82
N GLU A 135 47.67 -14.77 -5.65
CA GLU A 135 47.01 -16.07 -5.45
C GLU A 135 46.08 -16.07 -4.25
N ARG A 136 46.53 -15.55 -3.10
CA ARG A 136 45.69 -15.44 -1.89
C ARG A 136 44.47 -14.55 -2.10
N LEU A 137 44.60 -13.49 -2.90
CA LEU A 137 43.52 -12.54 -3.16
C LEU A 137 42.48 -13.08 -4.14
N LEU A 138 42.91 -14.00 -5.02
CA LEU A 138 42.05 -14.69 -5.99
C LEU A 138 41.44 -15.98 -5.44
N ALA A 139 42.05 -16.58 -4.43
CA ALA A 139 41.63 -17.84 -3.83
C ALA A 139 40.58 -17.64 -2.73
N ASP A 140 39.43 -18.31 -2.89
CA ASP A 140 38.45 -18.53 -1.82
C ASP A 140 38.89 -19.70 -0.89
N GLY A 141 40.21 -19.81 -0.62
CA GLY A 141 40.82 -20.84 0.22
C GLY A 141 41.60 -21.96 -0.49
N GLU A 142 41.61 -22.03 -1.83
CA GLU A 142 42.38 -23.03 -2.61
C GLU A 142 43.57 -22.40 -3.36
N SER A 143 44.76 -23.02 -3.29
CA SER A 143 45.94 -22.55 -4.02
C SER A 143 45.74 -22.72 -5.54
N ILE A 144 45.77 -21.60 -6.24
CA ILE A 144 45.68 -21.53 -7.71
C ILE A 144 47.10 -21.56 -8.26
N PRO A 145 47.45 -22.43 -9.22
CA PRO A 145 48.76 -22.41 -9.86
C PRO A 145 49.04 -21.06 -10.55
N GLN A 146 50.26 -20.51 -10.39
CA GLN A 146 50.70 -19.24 -11.00
C GLN A 146 50.37 -19.10 -12.50
N ALA A 147 50.47 -20.18 -13.26
CA ALA A 147 50.15 -20.20 -14.69
C ALA A 147 48.68 -19.88 -15.01
N ASN A 148 47.77 -20.08 -14.05
CA ASN A 148 46.33 -19.86 -14.22
C ASN A 148 45.87 -18.48 -13.71
N ILE A 149 46.75 -17.71 -13.05
CA ILE A 149 46.43 -16.36 -12.56
C ILE A 149 45.93 -15.46 -13.70
N PRO A 150 46.60 -15.37 -14.87
CA PRO A 150 46.12 -14.51 -15.96
C PRO A 150 44.74 -14.94 -16.48
N ALA A 151 44.51 -16.25 -16.59
CA ALA A 151 43.23 -16.78 -17.05
C ALA A 151 42.10 -16.44 -16.06
N ASN A 152 42.32 -16.58 -14.76
CA ASN A 152 41.34 -16.24 -13.73
C ASN A 152 41.07 -14.74 -13.64
N VAL A 153 42.09 -13.90 -13.76
CA VAL A 153 41.91 -12.44 -13.82
C VAL A 153 41.09 -12.05 -15.05
N GLN A 154 41.34 -12.66 -16.21
CA GLN A 154 40.52 -12.42 -17.40
C GLN A 154 39.09 -12.92 -17.22
N GLN A 155 38.89 -14.08 -16.60
CA GLN A 155 37.56 -14.58 -16.26
C GLN A 155 36.81 -13.64 -15.31
N LEU A 156 37.46 -13.16 -14.24
CA LEU A 156 36.87 -12.19 -13.31
C LEU A 156 36.52 -10.88 -14.02
N LYS A 157 37.39 -10.39 -14.90
CA LYS A 157 37.11 -9.21 -15.72
C LYS A 157 35.90 -9.43 -16.62
N ASN A 158 35.81 -10.58 -17.29
CA ASN A 158 34.69 -10.95 -18.15
C ASN A 158 33.39 -11.16 -17.35
N ASN A 159 33.48 -11.71 -16.14
CA ASN A 159 32.34 -11.86 -15.25
C ASN A 159 31.87 -10.48 -14.74
N ALA A 160 32.79 -9.59 -14.36
CA ALA A 160 32.45 -8.24 -13.94
C ALA A 160 31.79 -7.44 -15.06
N THR A 161 32.27 -7.53 -16.30
CA THR A 161 31.60 -6.90 -17.45
C THR A 161 30.23 -7.51 -17.70
N LYS A 162 30.10 -8.85 -17.63
CA LYS A 162 28.81 -9.55 -17.75
C LYS A 162 27.81 -9.16 -16.66
N TYR A 163 28.22 -9.09 -15.39
CA TYR A 163 27.33 -8.65 -14.31
C TYR A 163 26.94 -7.19 -14.47
N ARG A 164 27.87 -6.33 -14.94
CA ARG A 164 27.58 -4.92 -15.21
C ARG A 164 26.55 -4.76 -16.34
N THR A 165 26.64 -5.56 -17.41
CA THR A 165 25.64 -5.53 -18.48
C THR A 165 24.30 -6.10 -18.02
N GLN A 166 24.28 -7.21 -17.27
CA GLN A 166 23.07 -7.77 -16.67
C GLN A 166 22.37 -6.78 -15.73
N LEU A 167 23.13 -6.08 -14.88
CA LEU A 167 22.60 -5.05 -14.00
C LEU A 167 22.00 -3.89 -14.79
N ALA A 168 22.67 -3.44 -15.86
CA ALA A 168 22.13 -2.41 -16.74
C ALA A 168 20.82 -2.85 -17.40
N HIS A 169 20.74 -4.11 -17.85
CA HIS A 169 19.52 -4.67 -18.43
C HIS A 169 18.38 -4.75 -17.40
N SER A 170 18.67 -5.24 -16.19
CA SER A 170 17.70 -5.29 -15.09
C SER A 170 17.17 -3.90 -14.72
N ARG A 171 18.04 -2.88 -14.67
CA ARG A 171 17.65 -1.48 -14.42
C ARG A 171 16.72 -0.94 -15.50
N LEU A 172 16.95 -1.28 -16.76
CA LEU A 172 16.06 -0.89 -17.86
C LEU A 172 14.71 -1.62 -17.80
N GLY A 173 14.72 -2.91 -17.47
CA GLY A 173 13.49 -3.67 -17.23
C GLY A 173 12.65 -3.04 -16.13
N LEU A 174 13.27 -2.73 -14.98
CA LEU A 174 12.61 -2.08 -13.86
C LEU A 174 12.05 -0.69 -14.23
N ALA A 175 12.77 0.11 -15.01
CA ALA A 175 12.27 1.39 -15.50
C ALA A 175 11.02 1.23 -16.40
N SER A 176 11.00 0.21 -17.25
CA SER A 176 9.83 -0.14 -18.06
C SER A 176 8.64 -0.57 -17.20
N ASP A 177 8.87 -1.43 -16.20
CA ASP A 177 7.81 -1.90 -15.31
C ASP A 177 7.21 -0.77 -14.47
N VAL A 178 8.04 0.16 -13.99
CA VAL A 178 7.59 1.37 -13.30
C VAL A 178 6.72 2.24 -14.20
N GLN A 179 7.08 2.37 -15.49
CA GLN A 179 6.25 3.10 -16.45
C GLN A 179 4.88 2.42 -16.67
N GLN A 180 4.84 1.09 -16.76
CA GLN A 180 3.59 0.33 -16.85
C GLN A 180 2.72 0.51 -15.60
N LEU A 181 3.35 0.45 -14.42
CA LEU A 181 2.67 0.67 -13.14
C LEU A 181 2.05 2.08 -13.08
N HIS A 182 2.78 3.12 -13.48
CA HIS A 182 2.24 4.48 -13.54
C HIS A 182 1.07 4.61 -14.51
N ASN A 183 1.13 3.94 -15.67
CA ASN A 183 0.01 3.90 -16.61
C ASN A 183 -1.23 3.22 -16.02
N LEU A 184 -1.07 2.11 -15.30
CA LEU A 184 -2.16 1.44 -14.60
C LEU A 184 -2.75 2.29 -13.46
N TYR A 185 -1.91 2.96 -12.67
CA TYR A 185 -2.37 3.90 -11.66
C TYR A 185 -3.18 5.04 -12.27
N ARG A 186 -2.71 5.61 -13.39
CA ARG A 186 -3.44 6.66 -14.12
C ARG A 186 -4.82 6.16 -14.56
N GLN A 187 -4.89 4.99 -15.19
CA GLN A 187 -6.16 4.39 -15.63
C GLN A 187 -7.12 4.13 -14.47
N THR A 188 -6.59 3.63 -13.34
CA THR A 188 -7.39 3.37 -12.13
C THR A 188 -7.92 4.67 -11.54
N MET A 189 -7.09 5.71 -11.48
CA MET A 189 -7.48 7.01 -10.97
C MET A 189 -8.54 7.66 -11.87
N GLU A 190 -8.35 7.64 -13.19
CA GLU A 190 -9.33 8.12 -14.18
C GLU A 190 -10.66 7.38 -14.04
N ALA A 191 -10.64 6.05 -13.92
CA ALA A 191 -11.86 5.26 -13.71
C ALA A 191 -12.55 5.61 -12.39
N SER A 192 -11.79 5.77 -11.30
CA SER A 192 -12.35 6.12 -9.99
C SER A 192 -13.00 7.52 -10.00
N ILE A 193 -12.36 8.50 -10.63
CA ILE A 193 -12.91 9.85 -10.81
C ILE A 193 -14.19 9.77 -11.63
N ARG A 194 -14.18 9.03 -12.75
CA ARG A 194 -15.37 8.87 -13.60
C ARG A 194 -16.54 8.22 -12.86
N ILE A 195 -16.27 7.22 -12.02
CA ILE A 195 -17.29 6.57 -11.18
C ILE A 195 -17.82 7.55 -10.13
N LEU A 196 -16.97 8.31 -9.45
CA LEU A 196 -17.41 9.33 -8.48
C LEU A 196 -18.28 10.41 -9.14
N GLU A 197 -17.84 10.89 -10.31
CA GLU A 197 -18.60 11.85 -11.11
C GLU A 197 -19.95 11.29 -11.54
N GLN A 198 -20.05 10.02 -11.92
CA GLN A 198 -21.31 9.39 -12.33
C GLN A 198 -22.23 9.06 -11.15
N THR A 199 -21.69 8.64 -10.01
CA THR A 199 -22.47 8.12 -8.87
C THR A 199 -22.88 9.20 -7.88
N ILE A 200 -22.02 10.19 -7.62
CA ILE A 200 -22.30 11.26 -6.65
C ILE A 200 -22.79 12.51 -7.37
N HIS A 201 -22.13 12.88 -8.47
CA HIS A 201 -22.39 14.13 -9.19
C HIS A 201 -23.14 13.93 -10.51
N GLY A 202 -23.53 12.69 -10.82
CA GLY A 202 -24.07 12.34 -12.13
C GLY A 202 -25.50 12.83 -12.35
N SER A 203 -25.92 12.88 -13.61
CA SER A 203 -27.32 13.15 -13.96
C SER A 203 -28.27 12.10 -13.39
N VAL A 204 -27.83 10.84 -13.28
CA VAL A 204 -28.62 9.74 -12.70
C VAL A 204 -28.87 9.96 -11.22
N ALA A 205 -27.83 10.25 -10.42
CA ALA A 205 -27.97 10.52 -8.99
C ALA A 205 -28.80 11.77 -8.70
N ARG A 206 -28.60 12.83 -9.50
CA ARG A 206 -29.43 14.05 -9.42
C ARG A 206 -30.89 13.76 -9.82
N GLY A 207 -31.12 12.95 -10.84
CA GLY A 207 -32.44 12.56 -11.31
C GLY A 207 -33.20 11.67 -10.31
N THR A 208 -32.52 10.71 -9.67
CA THR A 208 -33.13 9.88 -8.62
C THR A 208 -33.47 10.70 -7.39
N LYS A 209 -32.59 11.61 -6.96
CA LYS A 209 -32.87 12.55 -5.88
C LYS A 209 -34.07 13.45 -6.19
N ALA A 210 -34.08 14.11 -7.36
CA ALA A 210 -35.19 14.95 -7.77
C ALA A 210 -36.52 14.17 -7.85
N LYS A 211 -36.49 12.91 -8.32
CA LYS A 211 -37.66 12.03 -8.34
C LYS A 211 -38.14 11.66 -6.94
N ALA A 212 -37.22 11.37 -6.01
CA ALA A 212 -37.57 11.10 -4.62
C ALA A 212 -38.19 12.33 -3.94
N ASP A 213 -37.59 13.51 -4.12
CA ASP A 213 -38.11 14.78 -3.60
C ASP A 213 -39.49 15.10 -4.19
N TYR A 214 -39.70 14.88 -5.49
CA TYR A 214 -41.01 15.00 -6.14
C TYR A 214 -42.04 14.04 -5.53
N LEU A 215 -41.72 12.75 -5.37
CA LEU A 215 -42.65 11.78 -4.79
C LEU A 215 -42.96 12.10 -3.32
N ALA A 216 -41.99 12.62 -2.56
CA ALA A 216 -42.18 13.06 -1.18
C ALA A 216 -43.16 14.25 -1.10
N THR A 217 -42.97 15.28 -1.94
CA THR A 217 -43.89 16.43 -1.99
C THR A 217 -45.29 16.04 -2.45
N VAL A 218 -45.42 15.10 -3.39
CA VAL A 218 -46.70 14.53 -3.82
C VAL A 218 -47.37 13.78 -2.66
N ALA A 219 -46.64 12.95 -1.92
CA ALA A 219 -47.17 12.22 -0.77
C ALA A 219 -47.63 13.17 0.34
N GLU A 220 -46.86 14.21 0.65
CA GLU A 220 -47.24 15.25 1.61
C GLU A 220 -48.51 15.99 1.15
N GLY A 221 -48.58 16.34 -0.14
CA GLY A 221 -49.77 16.96 -0.73
C GLY A 221 -51.01 16.07 -0.65
N MET A 222 -50.87 14.76 -0.90
CA MET A 222 -51.96 13.80 -0.73
C MET A 222 -52.39 13.65 0.73
N SER A 223 -51.44 13.58 1.67
CA SER A 223 -51.73 13.53 3.11
C SER A 223 -52.52 14.76 3.59
N LYS A 224 -52.09 15.96 3.16
CA LYS A 224 -52.82 17.21 3.45
C LYS A 224 -54.21 17.22 2.81
N LYS A 225 -54.35 16.77 1.56
CA LYS A 225 -55.66 16.65 0.90
C LYS A 225 -56.59 15.70 1.64
N LEU A 226 -56.06 14.55 2.08
CA LEU A 226 -56.82 13.54 2.81
C LEU A 226 -57.24 14.07 4.19
N SER A 227 -56.39 14.85 4.86
CA SER A 227 -56.73 15.56 6.11
C SER A 227 -57.88 16.56 5.92
N VAL A 228 -57.88 17.32 4.82
CA VAL A 228 -58.96 18.25 4.49
C VAL A 228 -60.26 17.50 4.19
N GLN A 229 -60.21 16.45 3.37
CA GLN A 229 -61.39 15.63 3.06
C GLN A 229 -61.95 14.96 4.31
N HIS A 230 -61.09 14.47 5.21
CA HIS A 230 -61.50 13.92 6.49
C HIS A 230 -62.24 14.96 7.34
N GLY A 231 -61.71 16.19 7.43
CA GLY A 231 -62.39 17.30 8.10
C GLY A 231 -63.76 17.64 7.47
N GLN A 232 -63.85 17.65 6.15
CA GLN A 232 -65.12 17.88 5.43
C GLN A 232 -66.15 16.78 5.71
N LEU A 233 -65.75 15.51 5.66
CA LEU A 233 -66.63 14.37 5.97
C LEU A 233 -67.08 14.40 7.43
N LEU A 234 -66.19 14.74 8.37
CA LEU A 234 -66.56 14.90 9.77
C LEU A 234 -67.59 16.02 9.95
N GLN A 235 -67.46 17.15 9.26
CA GLN A 235 -68.46 18.22 9.30
C GLN A 235 -69.81 17.79 8.71
N GLN A 236 -69.82 16.94 7.68
CA GLN A 236 -71.06 16.43 7.08
C GLN A 236 -71.77 15.40 7.98
N VAL A 237 -71.02 14.49 8.62
CA VAL A 237 -71.58 13.44 9.49
C VAL A 237 -71.94 14.00 10.87
N TYR A 238 -71.10 14.87 11.41
CA TYR A 238 -71.32 15.55 12.69
C TYR A 238 -71.74 17.00 12.42
N SER A 239 -72.96 17.18 11.92
CA SER A 239 -73.59 18.50 11.91
C SER A 239 -73.60 19.09 13.32
N SER A 240 -73.56 20.41 13.44
CA SER A 240 -73.56 21.09 14.76
C SER A 240 -74.74 20.65 15.62
N GLU A 241 -75.91 20.50 14.98
CA GLU A 241 -77.13 20.02 15.62
C GLU A 241 -77.01 18.58 16.13
N MET A 242 -76.39 17.67 15.38
CA MET A 242 -76.16 16.30 15.83
C MET A 242 -75.12 16.22 16.94
N GLN A 243 -74.07 17.07 16.90
CA GLN A 243 -73.10 17.15 18.00
C GLN A 243 -73.75 17.65 19.29
N ASP A 244 -74.63 18.64 19.21
CA ASP A 244 -75.35 19.16 20.36
C ASP A 244 -76.36 18.14 20.91
N ALA A 245 -77.06 17.42 20.03
CA ALA A 245 -77.93 16.31 20.40
C ALA A 245 -77.16 15.15 21.07
N LEU A 246 -75.98 14.79 20.55
CA LEU A 246 -75.12 13.76 21.15
C LEU A 246 -74.59 14.18 22.52
N LYS A 247 -74.18 15.44 22.69
CA LYS A 247 -73.77 15.97 24.00
C LYS A 247 -74.91 15.92 25.01
N ALA A 248 -76.11 16.34 24.62
CA ALA A 248 -77.31 16.27 25.46
C ALA A 248 -77.69 14.82 25.82
N ARG A 249 -77.55 13.88 24.87
CA ARG A 249 -77.78 12.45 25.11
C ARG A 249 -76.75 11.86 26.06
N ALA A 250 -75.48 12.25 25.93
CA ALA A 250 -74.40 11.79 26.78
C ALA A 250 -74.59 12.27 28.23
N SER A 251 -74.93 13.55 28.43
CA SER A 251 -75.25 14.08 29.77
C SER A 251 -76.46 13.36 30.37
N ALA A 252 -77.51 13.14 29.59
CA ALA A 252 -78.69 12.40 30.06
C ALA A 252 -78.36 10.95 30.45
N MET A 253 -77.55 10.24 29.68
CA MET A 253 -77.11 8.88 30.04
C MET A 253 -76.22 8.87 31.28
N GLN A 254 -75.40 9.91 31.47
CA GLN A 254 -74.57 10.03 32.67
C GLN A 254 -75.45 10.24 33.90
N ASP A 255 -76.44 11.13 33.82
CA ASP A 255 -77.43 11.35 34.87
C ASP A 255 -78.23 10.07 35.18
N GLU A 256 -78.66 9.35 34.15
CA GLU A 256 -79.37 8.08 34.29
C GLU A 256 -78.49 6.99 34.93
N SER A 257 -77.20 6.91 34.57
CA SER A 257 -76.25 5.97 35.17
C SER A 257 -76.05 6.26 36.67
N VAL A 258 -75.99 7.54 37.05
CA VAL A 258 -75.89 7.96 38.45
C VAL A 258 -77.17 7.58 39.19
N ALA A 259 -78.34 7.79 38.58
CA ALA A 259 -79.62 7.39 39.17
C ALA A 259 -79.74 5.87 39.34
N LEU A 260 -79.32 5.08 38.36
CA LEU A 260 -79.31 3.61 38.43
C LEU A 260 -78.34 3.10 39.50
N ARG A 261 -77.13 3.69 39.61
CA ARG A 261 -76.19 3.34 40.68
C ARG A 261 -76.76 3.63 42.06
N ARG A 262 -77.50 4.73 42.23
CA ARG A 262 -78.23 5.01 43.48
C ARG A 262 -79.28 3.93 43.74
N LYS A 263 -80.12 3.58 42.76
CA LYS A 263 -81.13 2.53 42.89
C LYS A 263 -80.53 1.15 43.23
N ILE A 264 -79.38 0.80 42.64
CA ILE A 264 -78.67 -0.45 42.96
C ILE A 264 -78.22 -0.42 44.42
N ARG A 265 -77.61 0.68 44.88
CA ARG A 265 -77.20 0.84 46.28
C ARG A 265 -78.38 0.71 47.24
N ASP A 266 -79.49 1.38 46.95
CA ASP A 266 -80.70 1.31 47.77
C ASP A 266 -81.28 -0.12 47.80
N ALA A 267 -81.23 -0.85 46.68
CA ALA A 267 -81.68 -2.23 46.59
C ALA A 267 -80.74 -3.20 47.33
N GLU A 268 -79.43 -3.00 47.23
CA GLU A 268 -78.42 -3.76 47.98
C GLU A 268 -78.55 -3.53 49.49
N GLU A 269 -78.83 -2.30 49.92
CA GLU A 269 -79.11 -1.98 51.31
C GLU A 269 -80.35 -2.72 51.80
N LYS A 270 -81.46 -2.69 51.04
CA LYS A 270 -82.67 -3.48 51.34
C LYS A 270 -82.37 -4.97 51.40
N LEU A 271 -81.64 -5.53 50.44
CA LEU A 271 -81.23 -6.93 50.44
C LEU A 271 -80.31 -7.28 51.63
N GLY A 272 -79.43 -6.36 52.04
CA GLY A 272 -78.62 -6.48 53.25
C GLY A 272 -79.49 -6.53 54.52
N GLN A 273 -80.53 -5.70 54.60
CA GLN A 273 -81.50 -5.74 55.70
C GLN A 273 -82.29 -7.07 55.75
N TYR A 274 -82.62 -7.66 54.58
CA TYR A 274 -83.21 -8.99 54.51
C TYR A 274 -82.21 -10.10 54.92
N ARG A 275 -80.99 -10.10 54.39
CA ARG A 275 -79.95 -11.12 54.66
C ARG A 275 -79.45 -11.13 56.10
N SER A 276 -79.38 -9.96 56.74
CA SER A 276 -78.98 -9.82 58.14
C SER A 276 -80.06 -10.23 59.15
N GLY A 277 -81.19 -10.78 58.69
CA GLY A 277 -82.28 -11.26 59.53
C GLY A 277 -83.06 -10.15 60.24
N LYS A 278 -82.65 -8.89 60.17
CA LYS A 278 -83.34 -7.74 60.79
C LYS A 278 -84.69 -7.46 60.11
N GLY A 279 -84.75 -7.53 58.79
CA GLY A 279 -86.02 -7.43 58.04
C GLY A 279 -86.95 -8.63 58.25
N LEU A 280 -86.37 -9.83 58.43
CA LEU A 280 -87.14 -11.03 58.75
C LEU A 280 -87.59 -11.04 60.23
N GLN A 281 -86.81 -10.47 61.15
CA GLN A 281 -87.15 -10.30 62.56
C GLN A 281 -88.21 -9.23 62.78
N SER A 282 -88.21 -8.13 62.01
CA SER A 282 -89.30 -7.14 62.09
C SER A 282 -90.61 -7.74 61.56
N MET A 283 -90.56 -8.43 60.42
CA MET A 283 -91.71 -9.15 59.86
C MET A 283 -92.18 -10.30 60.78
N ALA A 284 -91.27 -11.05 61.40
CA ALA A 284 -91.62 -12.09 62.36
C ALA A 284 -92.17 -11.53 63.68
N LYS A 285 -91.72 -10.34 64.11
CA LYS A 285 -92.31 -9.62 65.25
C LYS A 285 -93.73 -9.15 64.94
N GLU A 286 -93.95 -8.53 63.77
CA GLU A 286 -95.28 -8.14 63.32
C GLU A 286 -96.20 -9.38 63.16
N TYR A 287 -95.69 -10.48 62.61
CA TYR A 287 -96.45 -11.72 62.49
C TYR A 287 -96.74 -12.35 63.86
N ALA A 288 -95.80 -12.31 64.80
CA ALA A 288 -96.00 -12.80 66.17
C ALA A 288 -97.01 -11.95 66.97
N GLU A 289 -97.04 -10.63 66.73
CA GLU A 289 -98.07 -9.75 67.29
C GLU A 289 -99.45 -10.10 66.73
N ILE A 290 -99.58 -10.28 65.41
CA ILE A 290 -100.83 -10.70 64.76
C ILE A 290 -101.28 -12.09 65.26
N VAL A 291 -100.38 -13.04 65.43
CA VAL A 291 -100.71 -14.38 65.96
C VAL A 291 -101.19 -14.27 67.41
N LYS A 292 -100.53 -13.49 68.27
CA LYS A 292 -101.00 -13.23 69.65
C LYS A 292 -102.39 -12.58 69.69
N GLU A 293 -102.63 -11.64 68.78
CA GLU A 293 -103.93 -10.97 68.68
C GLU A 293 -105.01 -11.96 68.22
N SER A 294 -104.67 -12.84 67.25
CA SER A 294 -105.57 -13.90 66.78
C SER A 294 -105.87 -14.96 67.86
N GLU A 295 -104.90 -15.32 68.72
CA GLU A 295 -105.10 -16.23 69.85
C GLU A 295 -105.98 -15.61 70.93
N LYS A 296 -105.79 -14.33 71.27
CA LYS A 296 -106.70 -13.60 72.18
C LYS A 296 -108.13 -13.60 71.65
N VAL A 297 -108.32 -13.30 70.37
CA VAL A 297 -109.64 -13.35 69.75
C VAL A 297 -110.22 -14.77 69.81
N ARG A 298 -109.40 -15.80 69.65
CA ARG A 298 -109.83 -17.20 69.76
C ARG A 298 -110.22 -17.60 71.19
N GLU A 299 -109.46 -17.16 72.20
CA GLU A 299 -109.80 -17.33 73.61
C GLU A 299 -111.09 -16.58 73.99
N ASP A 300 -111.27 -15.37 73.46
CA ASP A 300 -112.49 -14.59 73.65
C ASP A 300 -113.70 -15.27 72.98
N ILE A 301 -113.53 -15.90 71.81
CA ILE A 301 -114.56 -16.74 71.17
C ILE A 301 -114.86 -18.00 71.99
N ALA A 302 -113.84 -18.70 72.52
CA ALA A 302 -114.04 -19.89 73.35
C ALA A 302 -114.74 -19.57 74.69
N ARG A 303 -114.51 -18.39 75.26
CA ARG A 303 -115.26 -17.88 76.44
C ARG A 303 -116.71 -17.53 76.12
N LEU A 304 -117.04 -17.26 74.87
CA LEU A 304 -118.40 -16.99 74.40
C LEU A 304 -119.18 -18.28 74.05
N GLU A 305 -118.51 -19.41 73.78
CA GLU A 305 -119.14 -20.72 73.48
C GLU A 305 -119.38 -21.62 74.71
N GLN A 306 -118.91 -21.25 75.91
CA GLN A 306 -119.24 -21.91 77.19
C GLN A 306 -120.27 -21.15 78.04
N ARG A 307 -121.09 -20.31 77.40
CA ARG A 307 -122.30 -19.67 77.94
C ARG A 307 -123.49 -19.95 77.03
#